data_AF-A0A553P1L8-F1
#
_entry.id   AF-A0A553P1L8-F1
#
_cell.length_a   1.000
_cell.length_b   1.000
_cell.length_c   1.000
_cell.angle_alpha   90.00
_cell.angle_beta   90.00
_cell.angle_gamma   90.00
#
_symmetry.space_group_name_H-M   'P 1'
#
loop_
_entity.id
_entity.type
_entity.pdbx_description
1 polymer ?
#
loop_
_entity_poly.entity_id
_entity_poly.type
_entity_poly.pdbx_seq_one_letter_code
_entity_poly.pdbx_strand_id
1 'polypeptide(L)'
;MQGNVLRSFFGVAFLVWLEGSAANERLPVPPSVRPEGFYCHLHENHTLCRYQNQVSSTCGQIIERGMTQQERELVLMLHNERRAFIANGKELRGDPGPQPPAANMMELTYDEELEFEAQSWADQCIRNHECPQCRSLDRFKVGQNLFWFGHFSGSWEKSVKGWYDEVVDFNSHFTQMTWSSSTKMGCGKLISQPENSNYGQQFFICNYGLAGNLIKSEMYKVGQPCSDCPRGTTCSLRYPGLCNGVPTEKLTVRTPVNVDLSWIPTRPPIVTLHKPNEGPKLDEVLELPPIIVEPPEVPDTPEECIYTCQDSGGCSVKFASIVFFSGSVLGSCFPPSFGGECSGTPEKCEECIGICNGKNGQELTVTLSKETKVPNQESAGSGDTCSYNCQSSGGCSVRINSKGFVSGSVLGSCFSPGFGGKCSGTPTRCQDCLGVCQELTPGEH
;
A
#
# COMPACT_ATOMS: atom_id res chain seq x y z
N MET A 1 58.94 -14.13 60.43
CA MET A 1 57.64 -13.62 59.92
C MET A 1 57.26 -14.46 58.72
N GLN A 2 56.05 -15.05 58.77
CA GLN A 2 55.15 -15.54 57.69
C GLN A 2 55.76 -15.75 56.27
N GLY A 3 55.56 -16.84 55.52
CA GLY A 3 54.46 -17.81 55.49
C GLY A 3 53.75 -17.79 54.12
N ASN A 4 54.03 -18.79 53.28
CA ASN A 4 53.23 -19.40 52.20
C ASN A 4 52.61 -18.60 51.01
N VAL A 5 53.00 -19.05 49.80
CA VAL A 5 52.18 -19.49 48.65
C VAL A 5 50.72 -19.01 48.55
N LEU A 6 50.38 -18.31 47.45
CA LEU A 6 49.04 -18.26 46.83
C LEU A 6 49.21 -17.87 45.34
N ARG A 7 49.06 -18.81 44.40
CA ARG A 7 47.84 -19.25 43.69
C ARG A 7 47.04 -18.12 43.02
N SER A 8 47.16 -18.16 41.69
CA SER A 8 46.27 -17.66 40.63
C SER A 8 44.84 -17.29 41.06
N PHE A 9 44.45 -16.05 40.80
CA PHE A 9 43.05 -15.64 40.69
C PHE A 9 42.82 -15.17 39.24
N PHE A 10 42.17 -16.03 38.46
CA PHE A 10 41.48 -15.62 37.24
C PHE A 10 40.28 -14.76 37.66
N GLY A 11 40.44 -13.44 37.58
CA GLY A 11 39.32 -12.52 37.63
C GLY A 11 38.60 -12.53 36.28
N VAL A 12 37.55 -13.34 36.16
CA VAL A 12 36.59 -13.23 35.07
C VAL A 12 35.83 -11.92 35.28
N ALA A 13 36.22 -10.88 34.57
CA ALA A 13 35.41 -9.69 34.43
C ALA A 13 34.16 -10.08 33.63
N PHE A 14 33.05 -10.32 34.33
CA PHE A 14 31.72 -10.34 33.73
C PHE A 14 31.42 -8.91 33.26
N LEU A 15 31.79 -8.61 32.02
CA LEU A 15 31.17 -7.54 31.25
C LEU A 15 29.73 -7.96 31.00
N VAL A 16 28.82 -7.52 31.87
CA VAL A 16 27.39 -7.50 31.57
C VAL A 16 27.21 -6.50 30.43
N TRP A 17 27.20 -7.00 29.19
CA TRP A 17 26.62 -6.28 28.07
C TRP A 17 25.11 -6.23 28.32
N LEU A 18 24.61 -5.09 28.80
CA LEU A 18 23.21 -4.74 28.62
C LEU A 18 23.03 -4.45 27.13
N GLU A 19 22.67 -5.47 26.35
CA GLU A 19 22.19 -5.30 24.97
C GLU A 19 20.81 -4.64 25.01
N GLY A 20 20.79 -3.33 25.31
CA GLY A 20 19.68 -2.49 24.87
C GLY A 20 19.81 -2.34 23.35
N SER A 21 18.87 -2.89 22.58
CA SER A 21 18.80 -2.65 21.14
C SER A 21 18.76 -1.15 20.89
N ALA A 22 19.70 -0.61 20.10
CA ALA A 22 19.76 0.80 19.71
C ALA A 22 18.44 1.32 19.11
N ALA A 23 17.58 0.41 18.60
CA ALA A 23 16.26 0.74 18.08
C ALA A 23 15.26 1.25 19.14
N ASN A 24 15.54 1.02 20.43
CA ASN A 24 14.67 1.44 21.54
C ASN A 24 15.08 2.79 22.17
N GLU A 25 16.19 3.40 21.72
CA GLU A 25 16.59 4.73 22.18
C GLU A 25 15.64 5.81 21.63
N ARG A 26 15.45 6.91 22.37
CA ARG A 26 14.66 8.05 21.86
C ARG A 26 15.32 8.60 20.59
N LEU A 27 14.55 8.79 19.53
CA LEU A 27 15.05 9.43 18.32
C LEU A 27 15.48 10.88 18.63
N PRO A 28 16.55 11.37 17.97
CA PRO A 28 16.93 12.77 18.06
C PRO A 28 15.76 13.68 17.67
N VAL A 29 15.53 14.73 18.45
CA VAL A 29 14.50 15.73 18.15
C VAL A 29 15.03 16.71 17.11
N PRO A 30 14.40 16.83 15.92
CA PRO A 30 14.82 17.78 14.90
C PRO A 30 14.68 19.24 15.39
N PRO A 31 15.52 20.18 14.92
CA PRO A 31 15.43 21.60 15.31
C PRO A 31 14.10 22.27 14.95
N SER A 32 13.39 21.72 13.96
CA SER A 32 12.07 22.16 13.51
C SER A 32 10.95 21.82 14.49
N VAL A 33 11.16 20.85 15.39
CA VAL A 33 10.18 20.41 16.39
C VAL A 33 10.21 21.31 17.61
N ARG A 34 9.03 21.64 18.12
CA ARG A 34 8.88 22.51 19.30
C ARG A 34 9.20 21.74 20.59
N PRO A 35 9.59 22.44 21.68
CA PRO A 35 9.95 21.78 22.94
C PRO A 35 8.87 20.85 23.51
N GLU A 36 9.28 19.89 24.34
CA GLU A 36 8.37 18.99 25.05
C GLU A 36 7.26 19.79 25.76
N GLY A 37 6.03 19.27 25.71
CA GLY A 37 4.86 19.92 26.28
C GLY A 37 4.26 21.05 25.43
N PHE A 38 4.95 21.56 24.40
CA PHE A 38 4.38 22.57 23.50
C PHE A 38 3.07 22.08 22.90
N TYR A 39 3.05 20.92 22.28
CA TYR A 39 1.87 20.43 21.55
C TYR A 39 0.61 20.18 22.43
N CYS A 40 0.75 20.17 23.76
CA CYS A 40 -0.37 20.03 24.68
C CYS A 40 -1.36 21.21 24.61
N HIS A 41 -0.91 22.40 24.17
CA HIS A 41 -1.81 23.55 24.01
C HIS A 41 -2.72 23.41 22.77
N LEU A 42 -2.33 22.60 21.78
CA LEU A 42 -3.12 22.38 20.56
C LEU A 42 -4.29 21.43 20.84
N HIS A 43 -4.02 20.36 21.61
CA HIS A 43 -5.02 19.42 22.07
C HIS A 43 -4.47 18.59 23.24
N GLU A 44 -5.30 18.29 24.24
CA GLU A 44 -4.90 17.50 25.43
C GLU A 44 -4.42 16.09 25.06
N ASN A 45 -5.00 15.49 24.02
CA ASN A 45 -4.64 14.18 23.49
C ASN A 45 -3.73 14.27 22.26
N HIS A 46 -3.05 15.40 22.05
CA HIS A 46 -2.09 15.52 20.94
C HIS A 46 -1.01 14.44 21.07
N THR A 47 -0.62 13.78 19.98
CA THR A 47 0.30 12.64 19.98
C THR A 47 1.66 13.00 20.57
N LEU A 48 2.25 14.10 20.11
CA LEU A 48 3.47 14.66 20.69
C LEU A 48 3.34 15.15 22.16
N CYS A 49 2.12 15.46 22.63
CA CYS A 49 1.88 15.79 24.04
C CYS A 49 1.82 14.51 24.89
N ARG A 50 1.01 13.55 24.44
CA ARG A 50 0.63 12.35 25.20
C ARG A 50 1.77 11.35 25.29
N TYR A 51 2.47 11.11 24.18
CA TYR A 51 3.45 10.02 24.08
C TYR A 51 4.89 10.50 24.16
N GLN A 52 5.16 11.78 23.88
CA GLN A 52 6.50 12.38 23.97
C GLN A 52 7.57 11.54 23.24
N ASN A 53 7.20 10.99 22.07
CA ASN A 53 8.05 10.13 21.24
C ASN A 53 8.57 8.86 21.95
N GLN A 54 7.83 8.36 22.94
CA GLN A 54 8.08 7.07 23.60
C GLN A 54 7.41 5.94 22.82
N VAL A 55 8.12 4.83 22.71
CA VAL A 55 7.61 3.62 22.07
C VAL A 55 6.72 2.87 23.05
N SER A 56 5.52 2.50 22.59
CA SER A 56 4.58 1.72 23.38
C SER A 56 5.11 0.32 23.65
N SER A 57 4.89 -0.19 24.86
CA SER A 57 5.22 -1.59 25.20
C SER A 57 4.45 -2.60 24.35
N THR A 58 3.30 -2.22 23.78
CA THR A 58 2.53 -3.06 22.85
C THR A 58 3.27 -3.37 21.56
N CYS A 59 4.33 -2.62 21.25
CA CYS A 59 5.15 -2.84 20.06
C CYS A 59 6.06 -4.06 20.17
N GLY A 60 6.30 -4.58 21.37
CA GLY A 60 7.23 -5.69 21.61
C GLY A 60 8.67 -5.31 21.27
N GLN A 61 9.41 -6.23 20.65
CA GLN A 61 10.80 -6.01 20.28
C GLN A 61 10.91 -5.13 19.03
N ILE A 62 11.56 -3.98 19.15
CA ILE A 62 11.78 -3.09 18.01
C ILE A 62 12.94 -3.60 17.16
N ILE A 63 12.67 -3.75 15.85
CA ILE A 63 13.62 -4.22 14.84
C ILE A 63 14.18 -3.01 14.08
N GLU A 64 13.31 -2.14 13.60
CA GLU A 64 13.68 -0.91 12.89
C GLU A 64 12.74 0.23 13.26
N ARG A 65 13.28 1.44 13.39
CA ARG A 65 12.52 2.62 13.81
C ARG A 65 13.10 3.89 13.17
N GLY A 66 12.21 4.78 12.74
CA GLY A 66 12.60 6.04 12.11
C GLY A 66 12.79 5.94 10.60
N MET A 67 13.09 7.09 9.99
CA MET A 67 13.38 7.22 8.57
C MET A 67 14.88 7.43 8.33
N THR A 68 15.42 6.71 7.36
CA THR A 68 16.72 7.05 6.76
C THR A 68 16.56 8.19 5.73
N GLN A 69 17.66 8.88 5.42
CA GLN A 69 17.64 9.94 4.41
C GLN A 69 17.20 9.42 3.03
N GLN A 70 17.64 8.22 2.67
CA GLN A 70 17.26 7.57 1.40
C GLN A 70 15.75 7.29 1.35
N GLU A 71 15.15 6.88 2.47
CA GLU A 71 13.71 6.65 2.54
C GLU A 71 12.90 7.94 2.46
N ARG A 72 13.37 9.03 3.09
CA ARG A 72 12.75 10.36 2.97
C ARG A 72 12.70 10.80 1.51
N GLU A 73 13.81 10.64 0.79
CA GLU A 73 13.93 10.99 -0.62
C GLU A 73 13.06 10.08 -1.50
N LEU A 74 13.07 8.78 -1.26
CA LEU A 74 12.28 7.80 -1.99
C LEU A 74 10.78 8.06 -1.84
N VAL A 75 10.27 8.18 -0.60
CA VAL A 75 8.83 8.36 -0.37
C VAL A 75 8.35 9.69 -0.96
N LEU A 76 9.13 10.76 -0.84
CA LEU A 76 8.82 12.06 -1.44
C LEU A 76 8.78 11.97 -2.98
N MET A 77 9.78 11.31 -3.57
CA MET A 77 9.86 11.10 -5.02
C MET A 77 8.63 10.36 -5.53
N LEU A 78 8.29 9.22 -4.92
CA LEU A 78 7.15 8.41 -5.33
C LEU A 78 5.84 9.20 -5.27
N HIS A 79 5.62 10.01 -4.23
CA HIS A 79 4.42 10.85 -4.14
C HIS A 79 4.39 11.92 -5.24
N ASN A 80 5.49 12.63 -5.46
CA ASN A 80 5.54 13.68 -6.48
C ASN A 80 5.44 13.11 -7.91
N GLU A 81 6.00 11.94 -8.19
CA GLU A 81 5.80 11.25 -9.47
C GLU A 81 4.33 10.91 -9.73
N ARG A 82 3.63 10.37 -8.71
CA ARG A 82 2.20 10.05 -8.81
C ARG A 82 1.32 11.29 -8.95
N ARG A 83 1.61 12.35 -8.19
CA ARG A 83 0.93 13.65 -8.32
C ARG A 83 1.14 14.24 -9.72
N ALA A 84 2.36 14.20 -10.25
CA ALA A 84 2.67 14.68 -11.60
C ALA A 84 1.96 13.84 -12.66
N PHE A 85 1.93 12.52 -12.50
CA PHE A 85 1.25 11.62 -13.44
C PHE A 85 -0.23 11.99 -13.63
N ILE A 86 -0.96 12.22 -12.54
CA ILE A 86 -2.35 12.70 -12.59
C ILE A 86 -2.44 14.14 -13.08
N ALA A 87 -1.58 15.04 -12.60
CA ALA A 87 -1.65 16.44 -13.00
C ALA A 87 -1.51 16.63 -14.51
N ASN A 88 -0.74 15.75 -15.18
CA ASN A 88 -0.59 15.71 -16.63
C ASN A 88 -1.69 14.92 -17.37
N GLY A 89 -2.73 14.45 -16.68
CA GLY A 89 -3.84 13.70 -17.27
C GLY A 89 -3.46 12.30 -17.79
N LYS A 90 -2.44 11.67 -17.19
CA LYS A 90 -1.95 10.35 -17.63
C LYS A 90 -2.62 9.17 -16.92
N GLU A 91 -3.37 9.43 -15.85
CA GLU A 91 -4.04 8.38 -15.08
C GLU A 91 -5.39 8.03 -15.69
N LEU A 92 -5.42 6.88 -16.38
CA LEU A 92 -6.59 6.43 -17.12
C LEU A 92 -7.60 5.66 -16.26
N ARG A 93 -7.20 5.27 -15.04
CA ARG A 93 -8.05 4.52 -14.09
C ARG A 93 -9.00 5.45 -13.33
N GLY A 94 -10.06 4.86 -12.77
CA GLY A 94 -11.11 5.53 -12.00
C GLY A 94 -12.48 4.94 -12.30
N ASP A 95 -13.46 5.27 -11.47
CA ASP A 95 -14.86 4.88 -11.65
C ASP A 95 -15.81 6.10 -11.64
N PRO A 96 -16.14 6.68 -12.80
CA PRO A 96 -15.56 6.42 -14.12
C PRO A 96 -14.19 7.11 -14.28
N GLY A 97 -13.29 6.49 -15.04
CA GLY A 97 -12.04 7.10 -15.52
C GLY A 97 -12.22 7.85 -16.85
N PRO A 98 -11.22 8.61 -17.30
CA PRO A 98 -9.90 8.84 -16.68
C PRO A 98 -9.94 9.92 -15.58
N GLN A 99 -8.87 10.01 -14.77
CA GLN A 99 -8.69 11.15 -13.87
C GLN A 99 -8.33 12.40 -14.70
N PRO A 100 -9.03 13.53 -14.53
CA PRO A 100 -8.71 14.75 -15.27
C PRO A 100 -7.36 15.36 -14.88
N PRO A 101 -6.72 16.13 -15.78
CA PRO A 101 -5.50 16.86 -15.44
C PRO A 101 -5.76 17.96 -14.40
N ALA A 102 -4.71 18.31 -13.65
CA ALA A 102 -4.78 19.25 -12.54
C ALA A 102 -4.04 20.55 -12.86
N ALA A 103 -4.72 21.68 -12.70
CA ALA A 103 -4.18 23.00 -12.98
C ALA A 103 -3.27 23.57 -11.89
N ASN A 104 -3.44 23.10 -10.65
CA ASN A 104 -2.89 23.74 -9.44
C ASN A 104 -2.23 22.75 -8.46
N MET A 105 -1.84 21.56 -8.91
CA MET A 105 -1.27 20.52 -8.05
C MET A 105 0.09 20.95 -7.50
N MET A 106 0.22 21.17 -6.19
CA MET A 106 1.52 21.53 -5.59
C MET A 106 2.50 20.36 -5.58
N GLU A 107 3.78 20.65 -5.79
CA GLU A 107 4.89 19.75 -5.46
C GLU A 107 5.02 19.65 -3.94
N LEU A 108 5.08 18.42 -3.42
CA LEU A 108 5.34 18.19 -2.00
C LEU A 108 6.81 18.44 -1.69
N THR A 109 7.07 18.95 -0.50
CA THR A 109 8.40 19.08 0.09
C THR A 109 8.43 18.39 1.45
N TYR A 110 9.58 17.85 1.83
CA TYR A 110 9.71 17.12 3.10
C TYR A 110 9.65 18.08 4.31
N ASP A 111 9.04 17.64 5.40
CA ASP A 111 8.85 18.39 6.63
C ASP A 111 9.12 17.50 7.85
N GLU A 112 10.21 17.80 8.56
CA GLU A 112 10.68 17.00 9.71
C GLU A 112 9.75 17.07 10.93
N GLU A 113 8.98 18.16 11.09
CA GLU A 113 7.99 18.25 12.18
C GLU A 113 6.82 17.27 11.93
N LEU A 114 6.40 17.14 10.67
CA LEU A 114 5.42 16.13 10.25
C LEU A 114 5.95 14.69 10.36
N GLU A 115 7.23 14.46 10.05
CA GLU A 115 7.88 13.15 10.26
C GLU A 115 7.88 12.79 11.75
N PHE A 116 8.30 13.72 12.61
CA PHE A 116 8.40 13.47 14.03
C PHE A 116 7.03 13.13 14.65
N GLU A 117 5.98 13.80 14.19
CA GLU A 117 4.59 13.51 14.53
C GLU A 117 4.16 12.12 14.04
N ALA A 118 4.37 11.81 12.76
CA ALA A 118 4.02 10.52 12.16
C ALA A 118 4.75 9.35 12.82
N GLN A 119 6.04 9.54 13.14
CA GLN A 119 6.86 8.56 13.83
C GLN A 119 6.36 8.32 15.26
N SER A 120 5.99 9.39 15.97
CA SER A 120 5.44 9.27 17.31
C SER A 120 4.13 8.46 17.32
N TRP A 121 3.32 8.53 16.25
CA TRP A 121 2.15 7.67 16.11
C TRP A 121 2.51 6.22 15.74
N ALA A 122 3.46 6.02 14.81
CA ALA A 122 3.96 4.69 14.43
C ALA A 122 4.50 3.92 15.65
N ASP A 123 5.16 4.63 16.56
CA ASP A 123 5.70 4.13 17.83
C ASP A 123 4.63 3.62 18.82
N GLN A 124 3.34 3.82 18.52
CA GLN A 124 2.24 3.32 19.37
C GLN A 124 1.70 1.97 18.91
N CYS A 125 2.05 1.53 17.70
CA CYS A 125 1.62 0.24 17.15
C CYS A 125 0.09 0.08 17.09
N ILE A 126 -0.61 1.19 16.82
CA ILE A 126 -2.05 1.25 16.68
C ILE A 126 -2.39 1.26 15.19
N ARG A 127 -3.23 0.32 14.74
CA ARG A 127 -3.60 0.14 13.32
C ARG A 127 -4.64 1.15 12.80
N ASN A 128 -5.05 2.09 13.64
CA ASN A 128 -6.02 3.12 13.30
C ASN A 128 -5.33 4.49 13.24
N HIS A 129 -5.99 5.44 12.60
CA HIS A 129 -5.60 6.84 12.69
C HIS A 129 -5.88 7.39 14.10
N GLU A 130 -5.00 8.26 14.58
CA GLU A 130 -5.32 9.15 15.69
C GLU A 130 -6.34 10.23 15.26
N CYS A 131 -6.85 10.98 16.23
CA CYS A 131 -7.83 12.02 15.93
C CYS A 131 -7.21 13.16 15.07
N PRO A 132 -7.94 13.79 14.13
CA PRO A 132 -7.35 14.83 13.26
C PRO A 132 -6.72 16.02 14.01
N GLN A 133 -7.29 16.41 15.15
CA GLN A 133 -6.74 17.45 16.01
C GLN A 133 -5.56 16.99 16.87
N CYS A 134 -5.41 15.67 17.07
CA CYS A 134 -4.31 15.06 17.84
C CYS A 134 -2.97 15.14 17.12
N ARG A 135 -2.99 15.39 15.80
CA ARG A 135 -1.81 15.47 14.92
C ARG A 135 -1.67 16.81 14.20
N SER A 136 -2.48 17.80 14.60
CA SER A 136 -2.43 19.13 13.99
C SER A 136 -1.20 19.90 14.45
N LEU A 137 -0.55 20.65 13.57
CA LEU A 137 0.55 21.55 13.92
C LEU A 137 0.03 22.99 14.05
N ASP A 138 0.76 23.85 14.76
CA ASP A 138 0.44 25.29 14.85
C ASP A 138 0.34 25.95 13.47
N ARG A 139 1.18 25.48 12.53
CA ARG A 139 1.21 25.96 11.15
C ARG A 139 -0.05 25.58 10.35
N PHE A 140 -0.65 24.41 10.61
CA PHE A 140 -1.77 23.89 9.83
C PHE A 140 -2.37 22.57 10.36
N LYS A 141 -3.60 22.29 9.92
CA LYS A 141 -4.21 20.96 10.03
C LYS A 141 -3.45 19.94 9.16
N VAL A 142 -3.43 18.69 9.62
CA VAL A 142 -2.63 17.63 9.03
C VAL A 142 -3.53 16.50 8.50
N GLY A 143 -3.21 15.96 7.32
CA GLY A 143 -3.80 14.76 6.68
C GLY A 143 -2.92 13.53 6.94
N GLN A 144 -3.42 12.29 6.86
CA GLN A 144 -2.61 11.10 7.16
C GLN A 144 -3.02 9.92 6.30
N ASN A 145 -2.02 9.17 5.83
CA ASN A 145 -2.19 7.83 5.30
C ASN A 145 -1.41 6.85 6.18
N LEU A 146 -1.97 5.67 6.40
CA LEU A 146 -1.36 4.59 7.18
C LEU A 146 -1.40 3.30 6.36
N PHE A 147 -0.29 2.57 6.36
CA PHE A 147 -0.22 1.22 5.82
C PHE A 147 0.37 0.30 6.89
N TRP A 148 -0.23 -0.88 7.06
CA TRP A 148 0.21 -1.87 8.02
C TRP A 148 0.48 -3.21 7.32
N PHE A 149 1.64 -3.79 7.60
CA PHE A 149 1.97 -5.16 7.19
C PHE A 149 2.17 -6.05 8.42
N GLY A 150 1.51 -7.20 8.44
CA GLY A 150 1.73 -8.23 9.47
C GLY A 150 2.56 -9.42 8.96
N HIS A 151 2.10 -10.06 7.88
CA HIS A 151 2.66 -11.35 7.44
C HIS A 151 3.80 -11.25 6.42
N PHE A 152 3.92 -10.11 5.73
CA PHE A 152 4.84 -9.92 4.61
C PHE A 152 5.81 -8.78 4.88
N SER A 153 6.96 -8.79 4.21
CA SER A 153 7.86 -7.63 4.20
C SER A 153 7.18 -6.43 3.54
N GLY A 154 7.02 -5.36 4.32
CA GLY A 154 6.55 -4.06 3.88
C GLY A 154 7.67 -3.28 3.21
N SER A 155 7.30 -2.27 2.43
CA SER A 155 8.23 -1.28 1.90
C SER A 155 7.49 0.02 1.59
N TRP A 156 8.23 1.11 1.41
CA TRP A 156 7.66 2.39 1.01
C TRP A 156 7.00 2.31 -0.38
N GLU A 157 7.61 1.59 -1.33
CA GLU A 157 7.05 1.38 -2.66
C GLU A 157 5.70 0.67 -2.60
N LYS A 158 5.60 -0.41 -1.81
CA LYS A 158 4.34 -1.15 -1.64
C LYS A 158 3.27 -0.28 -0.98
N SER A 159 3.65 0.47 0.06
CA SER A 159 2.73 1.35 0.80
C SER A 159 2.17 2.45 -0.10
N VAL A 160 3.06 3.18 -0.79
CA VAL A 160 2.68 4.29 -1.68
C VAL A 160 1.89 3.78 -2.88
N LYS A 161 2.26 2.62 -3.44
CA LYS A 161 1.49 1.97 -4.52
C LYS A 161 0.10 1.58 -4.04
N GLY A 162 -0.02 0.96 -2.86
CA GLY A 162 -1.31 0.54 -2.31
C GLY A 162 -2.26 1.71 -2.11
N TRP A 163 -1.79 2.80 -1.50
CA TRP A 163 -2.57 4.03 -1.35
C TRP A 163 -2.95 4.66 -2.71
N TYR A 164 -2.06 4.61 -3.70
CA TYR A 164 -2.31 5.20 -5.01
C TYR A 164 -3.27 4.37 -5.88
N ASP A 165 -3.22 3.03 -5.78
CA ASP A 165 -4.05 2.12 -6.56
C ASP A 165 -5.54 2.20 -6.19
N GLU A 166 -5.86 2.79 -5.04
CA GLU A 166 -7.22 3.20 -4.67
C GLU A 166 -7.86 4.21 -5.64
N VAL A 167 -7.11 4.73 -6.63
CA VAL A 167 -7.67 5.54 -7.73
C VAL A 167 -8.83 4.86 -8.45
N VAL A 168 -8.84 3.51 -8.51
CA VAL A 168 -9.89 2.74 -9.19
C VAL A 168 -11.25 2.95 -8.54
N ASP A 169 -11.30 3.02 -7.21
CA ASP A 169 -12.52 3.20 -6.41
C ASP A 169 -12.61 4.60 -5.79
N PHE A 170 -11.67 5.49 -6.11
CA PHE A 170 -11.55 6.87 -5.62
C PHE A 170 -11.60 6.99 -4.08
N ASN A 171 -10.79 6.19 -3.38
CA ASN A 171 -10.81 6.13 -1.90
C ASN A 171 -9.83 7.14 -1.25
N SER A 172 -9.95 7.27 0.07
CA SER A 172 -9.39 8.34 0.89
C SER A 172 -7.86 8.43 0.92
N HIS A 173 -7.12 7.32 0.83
CA HIS A 173 -5.66 7.41 0.82
C HIS A 173 -5.18 8.02 -0.50
N PHE A 174 -5.78 7.58 -1.62
CA PHE A 174 -5.52 8.13 -2.94
C PHE A 174 -5.81 9.64 -2.99
N THR A 175 -6.98 10.05 -2.49
CA THR A 175 -7.38 11.46 -2.55
C THR A 175 -6.47 12.35 -1.70
N GLN A 176 -5.97 11.86 -0.57
CA GLN A 176 -5.01 12.60 0.24
C GLN A 176 -3.65 12.74 -0.46
N MET A 177 -3.14 11.67 -1.07
CA MET A 177 -1.87 11.72 -1.83
C MET A 177 -1.91 12.75 -2.96
N THR A 178 -3.08 12.90 -3.58
CA THR A 178 -3.29 13.71 -4.78
C THR A 178 -4.03 15.02 -4.48
N TRP A 179 -4.07 15.43 -3.21
CA TRP A 179 -4.67 16.69 -2.80
C TRP A 179 -3.81 17.90 -3.20
N SER A 180 -4.31 18.77 -4.07
CA SER A 180 -3.53 19.86 -4.68
C SER A 180 -2.93 20.84 -3.70
N SER A 181 -3.63 21.15 -2.60
CA SER A 181 -3.18 22.13 -1.61
C SER A 181 -2.21 21.57 -0.56
N SER A 182 -1.96 20.25 -0.56
CA SER A 182 -0.88 19.67 0.24
C SER A 182 0.46 20.10 -0.34
N THR A 183 1.33 20.70 0.49
CA THR A 183 2.65 21.24 0.11
C THR A 183 3.81 20.63 0.90
N LYS A 184 3.49 19.98 2.02
CA LYS A 184 4.41 19.39 2.98
C LYS A 184 4.04 17.94 3.22
N MET A 185 5.05 17.10 3.40
CA MET A 185 4.87 15.74 3.87
C MET A 185 5.99 15.32 4.80
N GLY A 186 5.69 14.47 5.77
CA GLY A 186 6.68 13.81 6.62
C GLY A 186 6.14 12.44 7.03
N CYS A 187 7.01 11.45 7.12
CA CYS A 187 6.58 10.06 7.31
C CYS A 187 7.34 9.38 8.44
N GLY A 188 6.70 8.45 9.13
CA GLY A 188 7.27 7.61 10.16
C GLY A 188 7.21 6.13 9.79
N LYS A 189 8.20 5.37 10.26
CA LYS A 189 8.31 3.92 10.06
C LYS A 189 8.62 3.22 11.38
N LEU A 190 7.92 2.12 11.63
CA LEU A 190 8.28 1.20 12.71
C LEU A 190 8.14 -0.24 12.23
N ILE A 191 9.17 -1.05 12.44
CA ILE A 191 9.15 -2.50 12.26
C ILE A 191 9.47 -3.13 13.60
N SER A 192 8.59 -4.00 14.09
CA SER A 192 8.75 -4.64 15.38
C SER A 192 8.16 -6.05 15.41
N GLN A 193 8.52 -6.81 16.43
CA GLN A 193 8.02 -8.15 16.71
C GLN A 193 7.19 -8.12 18.00
N PRO A 194 5.86 -8.26 17.92
CA PRO A 194 5.01 -8.35 19.11
C PRO A 194 5.31 -9.61 19.91
N GLU A 195 5.33 -9.52 21.24
CA GLU A 195 5.72 -10.63 22.14
C GLU A 195 4.85 -11.88 21.98
N ASN A 196 3.57 -11.71 21.64
CA ASN A 196 2.59 -12.80 21.52
C ASN A 196 2.18 -13.08 20.06
N SER A 197 3.04 -12.74 19.09
CA SER A 197 2.78 -12.95 17.67
C SER A 197 3.94 -13.68 17.01
N ASN A 198 3.63 -14.63 16.12
CA ASN A 198 4.62 -15.23 15.22
C ASN A 198 4.87 -14.38 13.98
N TYR A 199 4.12 -13.30 13.81
CA TYR A 199 4.22 -12.38 12.69
C TYR A 199 4.76 -11.05 13.19
N GLY A 200 5.66 -10.45 12.41
CA GLY A 200 6.11 -9.09 12.66
C GLY A 200 4.96 -8.09 12.47
N GLN A 201 5.22 -6.83 12.79
CA GLN A 201 4.34 -5.74 12.47
C GLN A 201 5.15 -4.58 11.92
N GLN A 202 4.62 -3.96 10.86
CA GLN A 202 5.32 -2.89 10.16
C GLN A 202 4.33 -1.77 9.88
N PHE A 203 4.60 -0.59 10.40
CA PHE A 203 3.80 0.61 10.25
C PHE A 203 4.53 1.59 9.34
N PHE A 204 3.83 2.03 8.30
CA PHE A 204 4.28 3.06 7.36
C PHE A 204 3.24 4.17 7.38
N ILE A 205 3.59 5.34 7.91
CA ILE A 205 2.65 6.43 8.15
C ILE A 205 3.19 7.69 7.48
N CYS A 206 2.38 8.35 6.66
CA CYS A 206 2.73 9.66 6.10
C CYS A 206 1.70 10.69 6.49
N ASN A 207 2.18 11.82 7.00
CA ASN A 207 1.39 13.00 7.31
C ASN A 207 1.56 14.08 6.23
N TYR A 208 0.49 14.83 5.97
CA TYR A 208 0.41 15.82 4.90
C TYR A 208 -0.03 17.19 5.43
N GLY A 209 0.69 18.24 5.05
CA GLY A 209 0.37 19.63 5.36
C GLY A 209 0.20 20.45 4.07
N LEU A 210 -0.91 21.14 3.80
CA LEU A 210 -2.16 21.14 4.55
C LEU A 210 -2.86 19.78 4.47
N ALA A 211 -3.78 19.53 5.40
CA ALA A 211 -4.68 18.39 5.33
C ALA A 211 -5.51 18.39 4.03
N GLY A 212 -5.69 17.20 3.46
CA GLY A 212 -6.63 16.95 2.38
C GLY A 212 -7.94 16.34 2.88
N ASN A 213 -8.68 15.74 1.96
CA ASN A 213 -9.94 15.00 2.23
C ASN A 213 -10.98 15.84 2.98
N LEU A 214 -11.02 17.14 2.68
CA LEU A 214 -11.95 18.06 3.30
C LEU A 214 -13.33 17.89 2.68
N ILE A 215 -14.31 17.57 3.52
CA ILE A 215 -15.70 17.38 3.10
C ILE A 215 -16.18 18.63 2.35
N LYS A 216 -16.90 18.43 1.24
CA LYS A 216 -17.37 19.51 0.34
C LYS A 216 -16.23 20.39 -0.20
N SER A 217 -15.07 19.78 -0.47
CA SER A 217 -13.96 20.45 -1.12
C SER A 217 -13.48 19.65 -2.33
N GLU A 218 -12.85 20.33 -3.28
CA GLU A 218 -12.28 19.71 -4.47
C GLU A 218 -10.81 19.30 -4.24
N MET A 219 -10.46 18.09 -4.68
CA MET A 219 -9.12 17.51 -4.53
C MET A 219 -8.06 18.32 -5.28
N TYR A 220 -8.38 18.72 -6.51
CA TYR A 220 -7.61 19.64 -7.31
C TYR A 220 -8.51 20.38 -8.30
N LYS A 221 -8.05 21.52 -8.79
CA LYS A 221 -8.73 22.25 -9.85
C LYS A 221 -8.44 21.56 -11.17
N VAL A 222 -9.48 21.10 -11.84
CA VAL A 222 -9.40 20.52 -13.18
C VAL A 222 -8.94 21.59 -14.19
N GLY A 223 -7.97 21.26 -15.03
CA GLY A 223 -7.46 22.16 -16.07
C GLY A 223 -6.10 21.74 -16.61
N GLN A 224 -5.56 22.54 -17.54
CA GLN A 224 -4.25 22.27 -18.12
C GLN A 224 -3.16 22.30 -17.04
N PRO A 225 -2.15 21.41 -17.09
CA PRO A 225 -1.12 21.34 -16.06
C PRO A 225 -0.46 22.70 -15.83
N CYS A 226 -0.29 23.08 -14.57
CA CYS A 226 0.28 24.38 -14.16
C CYS A 226 -0.49 25.64 -14.61
N SER A 227 -1.69 25.53 -15.20
CA SER A 227 -2.44 26.69 -15.67
C SER A 227 -3.05 27.57 -14.57
N ASP A 228 -3.11 27.08 -13.33
CA ASP A 228 -3.61 27.83 -12.17
C ASP A 228 -2.72 27.59 -10.94
N CYS A 229 -1.40 27.60 -11.13
CA CYS A 229 -0.47 27.53 -10.01
C CYS A 229 -0.70 28.70 -9.04
N PRO A 230 -0.67 28.47 -7.71
CA PRO A 230 -0.82 29.54 -6.73
C PRO A 230 0.18 30.68 -6.93
N ARG A 231 -0.23 31.91 -6.62
CA ARG A 231 0.66 33.09 -6.72
C ARG A 231 1.93 32.87 -5.89
N GLY A 232 3.07 33.24 -6.47
CA GLY A 232 4.40 32.99 -5.88
C GLY A 232 5.00 31.63 -6.20
N THR A 233 4.31 30.80 -6.99
CA THR A 233 4.80 29.49 -7.44
C THR A 233 4.92 29.45 -8.96
N THR A 234 5.68 28.50 -9.48
CA THR A 234 5.90 28.28 -10.91
C THR A 234 5.78 26.81 -11.26
N CYS A 235 5.59 26.46 -12.53
CA CYS A 235 5.60 25.06 -12.92
C CYS A 235 6.96 24.41 -12.61
N SER A 236 6.94 23.24 -11.98
CA SER A 236 8.13 22.51 -11.57
C SER A 236 8.87 21.98 -12.80
N LEU A 237 10.18 22.20 -12.84
CA LEU A 237 11.06 21.60 -13.85
C LEU A 237 11.37 20.13 -13.52
N ARG A 238 11.37 19.77 -12.24
CA ARG A 238 11.69 18.41 -11.78
C ARG A 238 10.49 17.47 -11.94
N TYR A 239 9.30 17.97 -11.65
CA TYR A 239 8.05 17.23 -11.76
C TYR A 239 7.07 18.01 -12.64
N PRO A 240 7.18 17.94 -13.99
CA PRO A 240 6.32 18.67 -14.90
C PRO A 240 4.83 18.48 -14.54
N GLY A 241 4.04 19.56 -14.61
CA GLY A 241 2.63 19.57 -14.22
C GLY A 241 2.36 19.90 -12.76
N LEU A 242 3.39 19.93 -11.90
CA LEU A 242 3.27 20.39 -10.52
C LEU A 242 3.67 21.85 -10.35
N CYS A 243 3.14 22.50 -9.32
CA CYS A 243 3.48 23.85 -8.91
C CYS A 243 4.56 23.83 -7.82
N ASN A 244 5.69 24.46 -8.09
CA ASN A 244 6.86 24.54 -7.21
C ASN A 244 7.04 25.97 -6.66
N GLY A 245 7.35 26.07 -5.38
CA GLY A 245 7.59 27.35 -4.69
C GLY A 245 6.75 27.51 -3.43
N VAL A 246 6.83 28.68 -2.82
CA VAL A 246 6.05 29.04 -1.62
C VAL A 246 4.93 29.98 -2.04
N PRO A 247 3.65 29.58 -1.89
CA PRO A 247 2.53 30.46 -2.18
C PRO A 247 2.61 31.77 -1.36
N THR A 248 2.44 32.91 -2.01
CA THR A 248 2.42 34.22 -1.34
C THR A 248 1.10 34.48 -0.61
N GLU A 249 0.05 33.74 -0.98
CA GLU A 249 -1.27 33.79 -0.37
C GLU A 249 -1.57 32.44 0.28
N LYS A 250 -2.40 32.45 1.34
CA LYS A 250 -2.84 31.20 1.98
C LYS A 250 -3.61 30.37 0.95
N LEU A 251 -3.23 29.10 0.81
CA LEU A 251 -3.97 28.15 -0.02
C LEU A 251 -5.37 27.99 0.55
N THR A 252 -6.38 28.44 -0.20
CA THR A 252 -7.78 28.30 0.19
C THR A 252 -8.28 26.91 -0.15
N VAL A 253 -8.94 26.27 0.82
CA VAL A 253 -9.74 25.08 0.58
C VAL A 253 -10.86 25.46 -0.38
N ARG A 254 -10.83 24.91 -1.59
CA ARG A 254 -11.82 25.25 -2.62
C ARG A 254 -13.08 24.42 -2.38
N THR A 255 -14.21 25.10 -2.24
CA THR A 255 -15.54 24.47 -2.32
C THR A 255 -15.84 24.15 -3.78
N PRO A 256 -16.44 22.99 -4.09
CA PRO A 256 -16.68 22.57 -5.47
C PRO A 256 -17.48 23.65 -6.19
N VAL A 257 -16.86 24.24 -7.21
CA VAL A 257 -17.57 25.06 -8.20
C VAL A 257 -18.20 24.10 -9.20
N ASN A 258 -19.38 24.43 -9.73
CA ASN A 258 -20.00 23.65 -10.81
C ASN A 258 -19.09 23.74 -12.06
N VAL A 259 -18.22 22.76 -12.28
CA VAL A 259 -17.22 22.78 -13.36
C VAL A 259 -17.83 22.17 -14.62
N ASP A 260 -17.76 22.88 -15.74
CA ASP A 260 -18.08 22.32 -17.05
C ASP A 260 -16.95 21.37 -17.49
N LEU A 261 -17.20 20.06 -17.39
CA LEU A 261 -16.27 18.99 -17.72
C LEU A 261 -16.39 18.50 -19.17
N SER A 262 -17.17 19.18 -20.02
CA SER A 262 -17.45 18.77 -21.40
C SER A 262 -16.23 18.69 -22.33
N TRP A 263 -15.11 19.30 -21.93
CA TRP A 263 -13.85 19.29 -22.68
C TRP A 263 -12.93 18.11 -22.34
N ILE A 264 -13.21 17.36 -21.27
CA ILE A 264 -12.48 16.15 -20.95
C ILE A 264 -12.96 15.06 -21.91
N PRO A 265 -12.06 14.36 -22.61
CA PRO A 265 -12.44 13.23 -23.45
C PRO A 265 -13.11 12.16 -22.58
N THR A 266 -14.44 12.14 -22.56
CA THR A 266 -15.18 11.04 -21.96
C THR A 266 -15.00 9.84 -22.87
N ARG A 267 -14.71 8.68 -22.28
CA ARG A 267 -14.83 7.43 -23.02
C ARG A 267 -16.28 7.37 -23.52
N PRO A 268 -16.53 7.08 -24.82
CA PRO A 268 -17.90 7.00 -25.30
C PRO A 268 -18.69 6.04 -24.42
N PRO A 269 -19.95 6.36 -24.07
CA PRO A 269 -20.77 5.47 -23.26
C PRO A 269 -20.81 4.11 -23.95
N ILE A 270 -20.55 3.05 -23.20
CA ILE A 270 -20.81 1.69 -23.66
C ILE A 270 -22.33 1.61 -23.82
N VAL A 271 -22.80 1.68 -25.07
CA VAL A 271 -24.20 1.46 -25.41
C VAL A 271 -24.47 -0.01 -25.22
N THR A 272 -25.01 -0.38 -24.06
CA THR A 272 -25.57 -1.71 -23.84
C THR A 272 -26.83 -1.81 -24.71
N LEU A 273 -26.74 -2.56 -25.82
CA LEU A 273 -27.90 -2.98 -26.59
C LEU A 273 -28.72 -3.96 -25.74
N HIS A 274 -29.64 -3.45 -24.92
CA HIS A 274 -30.68 -4.30 -24.35
C HIS A 274 -31.70 -4.62 -25.45
N LYS A 275 -31.78 -5.91 -25.82
CA LYS A 275 -32.96 -6.44 -26.50
C LYS A 275 -34.17 -6.30 -25.55
N PRO A 276 -35.34 -5.93 -26.07
CA PRO A 276 -36.51 -5.67 -25.25
C PRO A 276 -37.08 -7.01 -24.77
N ASN A 277 -37.26 -7.17 -23.47
CA ASN A 277 -38.24 -8.08 -22.90
C ASN A 277 -38.85 -7.42 -21.65
N GLU A 278 -40.08 -6.95 -21.86
CA GLU A 278 -41.21 -6.96 -20.93
C GLU A 278 -40.94 -6.59 -19.48
N GLY A 279 -41.19 -5.31 -19.14
CA GLY A 279 -41.30 -4.86 -17.75
C GLY A 279 -42.64 -5.28 -17.13
N PRO A 280 -42.70 -5.49 -15.80
CA PRO A 280 -43.96 -5.50 -15.09
C PRO A 280 -44.39 -4.07 -14.73
N LYS A 281 -45.71 -3.88 -14.76
CA LYS A 281 -46.41 -2.61 -14.62
C LYS A 281 -46.35 -2.06 -13.19
N LEU A 282 -46.32 -0.73 -13.14
CA LEU A 282 -46.53 0.11 -11.97
C LEU A 282 -48.01 0.07 -11.57
N ASP A 283 -48.31 -0.17 -10.30
CA ASP A 283 -49.42 0.47 -9.61
C ASP A 283 -49.29 0.37 -8.07
N GLU A 284 -49.73 1.46 -7.45
CA GLU A 284 -50.21 1.63 -6.07
C GLU A 284 -49.24 2.12 -4.97
N VAL A 285 -49.47 3.40 -4.64
CA VAL A 285 -49.01 4.16 -3.46
C VAL A 285 -49.86 3.75 -2.27
N LEU A 286 -49.25 3.40 -1.13
CA LEU A 286 -49.92 3.33 0.18
C LEU A 286 -48.95 3.74 1.30
N GLU A 287 -49.49 4.49 2.25
CA GLU A 287 -48.81 5.31 3.27
C GLU A 287 -48.10 4.52 4.39
N LEU A 288 -47.07 5.15 4.99
CA LEU A 288 -46.28 4.62 6.11
C LEU A 288 -46.96 4.85 7.48
N PRO A 289 -47.03 3.83 8.36
CA PRO A 289 -47.24 3.98 9.80
C PRO A 289 -45.90 3.91 10.59
N PRO A 290 -45.88 4.27 11.89
CA PRO A 290 -44.68 4.74 12.59
C PRO A 290 -43.76 3.64 13.15
N ILE A 291 -42.53 4.08 13.41
CA ILE A 291 -41.33 3.37 13.84
C ILE A 291 -41.52 2.63 15.19
N ILE A 292 -41.10 1.36 15.22
CA ILE A 292 -40.62 0.65 16.41
C ILE A 292 -39.25 0.08 16.05
N VAL A 293 -38.21 0.50 16.79
CA VAL A 293 -36.83 0.04 16.62
C VAL A 293 -36.66 -1.26 17.40
N GLU A 294 -36.61 -2.38 16.68
CA GLU A 294 -35.87 -3.57 17.12
C GLU A 294 -34.53 -3.60 16.37
N PRO A 295 -33.42 -4.02 16.99
CA PRO A 295 -32.12 -4.08 16.33
C PRO A 295 -32.20 -5.06 15.15
N PRO A 296 -31.75 -4.68 13.94
CA PRO A 296 -31.83 -5.59 12.81
C PRO A 296 -30.89 -6.77 13.04
N GLU A 297 -31.43 -7.99 12.94
CA GLU A 297 -30.62 -9.15 12.58
C GLU A 297 -29.93 -8.84 11.25
N VAL A 298 -28.60 -8.87 11.24
CA VAL A 298 -27.79 -8.67 10.04
C VAL A 298 -28.12 -9.82 9.08
N PRO A 299 -28.60 -9.56 7.86
CA PRO A 299 -28.84 -10.64 6.90
C PRO A 299 -27.52 -11.33 6.57
N ASP A 300 -27.48 -12.66 6.68
CA ASP A 300 -26.36 -13.51 6.25
C ASP A 300 -26.32 -13.43 4.71
N THR A 301 -25.68 -12.40 4.15
CA THR A 301 -25.54 -12.26 2.69
C THR A 301 -24.47 -13.23 2.19
N PRO A 302 -24.68 -13.89 1.05
CA PRO A 302 -23.69 -14.79 0.47
C PRO A 302 -22.39 -14.04 0.16
N GLU A 303 -21.25 -14.65 0.52
CA GLU A 303 -19.93 -14.20 0.06
C GLU A 303 -19.76 -14.62 -1.41
N GLU A 304 -19.39 -13.70 -2.30
CA GLU A 304 -19.35 -13.97 -3.73
C GLU A 304 -18.03 -13.53 -4.37
N CYS A 305 -17.56 -14.27 -5.35
CA CYS A 305 -16.45 -13.89 -6.23
C CYS A 305 -17.02 -13.54 -7.60
N ILE A 306 -16.86 -12.29 -8.02
CA ILE A 306 -17.33 -11.76 -9.29
C ILE A 306 -16.14 -11.70 -10.24
N TYR A 307 -16.20 -12.47 -11.33
CA TYR A 307 -15.16 -12.57 -12.34
C TYR A 307 -15.56 -11.80 -13.59
N THR A 308 -14.70 -10.93 -14.09
CA THR A 308 -14.90 -10.21 -15.35
C THR A 308 -13.90 -10.72 -16.37
N CYS A 309 -14.40 -11.36 -17.43
CA CYS A 309 -13.59 -11.98 -18.47
C CYS A 309 -13.48 -11.03 -19.67
N GLN A 310 -12.26 -10.70 -20.08
CA GLN A 310 -12.03 -9.75 -21.18
C GLN A 310 -11.89 -10.49 -22.51
N ASP A 311 -12.31 -9.86 -23.61
CA ASP A 311 -12.14 -10.41 -24.96
C ASP A 311 -10.68 -10.57 -25.36
N SER A 312 -9.78 -9.83 -24.71
CA SER A 312 -8.33 -9.95 -24.85
C SER A 312 -7.78 -11.26 -24.32
N GLY A 313 -8.55 -12.03 -23.54
CA GLY A 313 -8.12 -13.22 -22.81
C GLY A 313 -7.62 -12.94 -21.39
N GLY A 314 -7.53 -11.67 -20.98
CA GLY A 314 -7.26 -11.29 -19.59
C GLY A 314 -8.53 -11.31 -18.74
N CYS A 315 -8.41 -11.14 -17.43
CA CYS A 315 -9.56 -11.16 -16.54
C CYS A 315 -9.30 -10.45 -15.21
N SER A 316 -10.39 -10.18 -14.47
CA SER A 316 -10.35 -9.72 -13.09
C SER A 316 -11.29 -10.52 -12.20
N VAL A 317 -11.02 -10.53 -10.90
CA VAL A 317 -11.88 -11.12 -9.87
C VAL A 317 -12.04 -10.14 -8.72
N LYS A 318 -13.27 -9.92 -8.27
CA LYS A 318 -13.65 -9.09 -7.13
C LYS A 318 -14.34 -9.94 -6.09
N PHE A 319 -13.90 -9.87 -4.85
CA PHE A 319 -14.59 -10.49 -3.73
C PHE A 319 -15.65 -9.53 -3.17
N ALA A 320 -16.92 -9.92 -3.24
CA ALA A 320 -18.05 -9.19 -2.71
C ALA A 320 -18.48 -9.79 -1.36
N SER A 321 -18.27 -9.03 -0.29
CA SER A 321 -18.76 -9.33 1.06
C SER A 321 -19.14 -8.03 1.76
N ILE A 322 -20.22 -8.05 2.55
CA ILE A 322 -20.66 -6.90 3.37
C ILE A 322 -19.90 -6.79 4.70
N VAL A 323 -19.02 -7.75 5.00
CA VAL A 323 -18.25 -7.81 6.25
C VAL A 323 -16.81 -7.36 5.98
N PHE A 324 -16.30 -6.44 6.81
CA PHE A 324 -14.92 -5.92 6.74
C PHE A 324 -13.89 -7.05 6.72
N PHE A 325 -13.15 -7.18 5.62
CA PHE A 325 -12.12 -8.21 5.43
C PHE A 325 -10.72 -7.60 5.34
N SER A 326 -9.74 -8.28 5.94
CA SER A 326 -8.31 -7.95 5.81
C SER A 326 -7.66 -8.86 4.76
N GLY A 327 -7.43 -8.34 3.55
CA GLY A 327 -6.78 -9.05 2.45
C GLY A 327 -7.09 -8.41 1.09
N SER A 328 -6.54 -8.94 0.00
CA SER A 328 -6.83 -8.45 -1.35
C SER A 328 -8.30 -8.68 -1.69
N VAL A 329 -9.03 -7.62 -2.02
CA VAL A 329 -10.46 -7.68 -2.43
C VAL A 329 -10.58 -7.79 -3.95
N LEU A 330 -9.49 -7.53 -4.69
CA LEU A 330 -9.44 -7.51 -6.14
C LEU A 330 -8.17 -8.19 -6.66
N GLY A 331 -8.33 -9.07 -7.65
CA GLY A 331 -7.26 -9.70 -8.41
C GLY A 331 -7.46 -9.61 -9.91
N SER A 332 -6.40 -9.87 -10.67
CA SER A 332 -6.44 -9.84 -12.13
C SER A 332 -5.40 -10.76 -12.75
N CYS A 333 -5.66 -11.23 -13.96
CA CYS A 333 -4.71 -11.98 -14.77
C CYS A 333 -4.53 -11.34 -16.13
N PHE A 334 -3.28 -11.31 -16.60
CA PHE A 334 -2.98 -10.89 -17.95
C PHE A 334 -3.54 -11.89 -18.98
N PRO A 335 -3.77 -11.46 -20.22
CA PRO A 335 -4.04 -12.38 -21.33
C PRO A 335 -2.98 -13.48 -21.46
N PRO A 336 -3.36 -14.71 -21.88
CA PRO A 336 -2.41 -15.76 -22.21
C PRO A 336 -1.37 -15.33 -23.27
N SER A 337 -1.75 -14.45 -24.19
CA SER A 337 -0.84 -13.84 -25.18
C SER A 337 0.23 -12.92 -24.57
N PHE A 338 0.03 -12.51 -23.32
CA PHE A 338 0.94 -11.69 -22.51
C PHE A 338 1.46 -12.45 -21.27
N GLY A 339 1.47 -13.78 -21.31
CA GLY A 339 2.07 -14.62 -20.26
C GLY A 339 1.09 -15.12 -19.19
N GLY A 340 -0.16 -14.65 -19.18
CA GLY A 340 -1.22 -15.23 -18.34
C GLY A 340 -1.08 -15.01 -16.83
N GLU A 341 -0.09 -14.25 -16.38
CA GLU A 341 0.25 -14.13 -14.96
C GLU A 341 -0.86 -13.42 -14.17
N CYS A 342 -1.20 -13.99 -13.00
CA CYS A 342 -2.23 -13.50 -12.11
C CYS A 342 -1.63 -12.78 -10.90
N SER A 343 -2.27 -11.72 -10.43
CA SER A 343 -1.86 -10.94 -9.27
C SER A 343 -3.06 -10.42 -8.49
N GLY A 344 -2.96 -10.43 -7.16
CA GLY A 344 -3.98 -9.86 -6.27
C GLY A 344 -5.21 -10.74 -6.05
N THR A 345 -5.27 -11.96 -6.59
CA THR A 345 -6.41 -12.88 -6.41
C THR A 345 -6.84 -12.96 -4.93
N PRO A 346 -8.09 -12.60 -4.58
CA PRO A 346 -8.59 -12.68 -3.22
C PRO A 346 -8.47 -14.10 -2.68
N GLU A 347 -8.10 -14.27 -1.41
CA GLU A 347 -7.79 -15.58 -0.81
C GLU A 347 -8.95 -16.59 -0.93
N LYS A 348 -10.18 -16.10 -0.91
CA LYS A 348 -11.40 -16.91 -1.03
C LYS A 348 -11.84 -17.14 -2.48
N CYS A 349 -11.17 -16.54 -3.46
CA CYS A 349 -11.48 -16.65 -4.87
C CYS A 349 -10.39 -17.41 -5.62
N GLU A 350 -10.77 -18.03 -6.73
CA GLU A 350 -9.82 -18.68 -7.63
C GLU A 350 -9.22 -17.67 -8.61
N GLU A 351 -8.12 -18.04 -9.28
CA GLU A 351 -7.56 -17.20 -10.32
C GLU A 351 -8.53 -17.10 -11.50
N CYS A 352 -8.80 -15.87 -11.93
CA CYS A 352 -9.84 -15.63 -12.93
C CYS A 352 -9.53 -16.28 -14.28
N ILE A 353 -8.26 -16.58 -14.61
CA ILE A 353 -7.88 -17.11 -15.92
C ILE A 353 -8.40 -18.53 -16.14
N GLY A 354 -8.52 -19.32 -15.06
CA GLY A 354 -9.15 -20.64 -15.09
C GLY A 354 -10.67 -20.54 -15.28
N ILE A 355 -11.31 -19.60 -14.58
CA ILE A 355 -12.77 -19.39 -14.61
C ILE A 355 -13.25 -18.80 -15.94
N CYS A 356 -12.46 -17.90 -16.52
CA CYS A 356 -12.76 -17.15 -17.74
C CYS A 356 -12.44 -17.90 -19.04
N ASN A 357 -11.86 -19.10 -18.97
CA ASN A 357 -11.50 -19.87 -20.15
C ASN A 357 -12.75 -20.16 -21.02
N GLY A 358 -12.77 -19.61 -22.24
CA GLY A 358 -13.88 -19.75 -23.19
C GLY A 358 -15.11 -18.86 -22.93
N LYS A 359 -15.03 -17.92 -21.97
CA LYS A 359 -16.15 -17.03 -21.56
C LYS A 359 -15.82 -15.55 -21.77
N ASN A 360 -15.12 -15.26 -22.86
CA ASN A 360 -14.68 -13.91 -23.23
C ASN A 360 -15.87 -12.92 -23.30
N GLY A 361 -15.70 -11.76 -22.68
CA GLY A 361 -16.70 -10.68 -22.65
C GLY A 361 -17.84 -10.89 -21.66
N GLN A 362 -17.75 -11.91 -20.79
CA GLN A 362 -18.78 -12.24 -19.81
C GLN A 362 -18.36 -11.89 -18.37
N GLU A 363 -19.35 -11.61 -17.54
CA GLU A 363 -19.20 -11.52 -16.08
C GLU A 363 -19.83 -12.75 -15.43
N LEU A 364 -19.16 -13.32 -14.44
CA LEU A 364 -19.53 -14.58 -13.78
C LEU A 364 -19.49 -14.39 -12.26
N THR A 365 -20.56 -14.74 -11.57
CA THR A 365 -20.60 -14.68 -10.09
C THR A 365 -20.55 -16.09 -9.52
N VAL A 366 -19.64 -16.33 -8.59
CA VAL A 366 -19.50 -17.60 -7.85
C VAL A 366 -19.78 -17.35 -6.38
N THR A 367 -20.88 -17.90 -5.88
CA THR A 367 -21.24 -17.83 -4.47
C THR A 367 -20.49 -18.87 -3.65
N LEU A 368 -19.82 -18.44 -2.58
CA LEU A 368 -19.04 -19.30 -1.68
C LEU A 368 -19.94 -19.85 -0.56
N SER A 369 -20.14 -21.17 -0.55
CA SER A 369 -20.89 -21.84 0.53
C SER A 369 -19.98 -22.13 1.74
N LYS A 370 -20.46 -21.82 2.96
CA LYS A 370 -19.81 -22.18 4.23
C LYS A 370 -19.73 -23.72 4.35
N GLU A 371 -18.52 -24.29 4.29
CA GLU A 371 -18.26 -25.64 4.79
C GLU A 371 -17.38 -25.64 6.06
N THR A 372 -17.79 -26.50 6.98
CA THR A 372 -17.35 -26.68 8.36
C THR A 372 -16.03 -27.46 8.47
N LYS A 373 -15.18 -27.14 9.47
CA LYS A 373 -14.06 -27.99 9.97
C LYS A 373 -14.57 -29.43 10.27
N VAL A 374 -13.78 -30.52 10.27
CA VAL A 374 -12.70 -30.93 11.23
C VAL A 374 -11.83 -32.14 10.66
N PRO A 375 -10.93 -32.88 11.39
CA PRO A 375 -9.48 -32.98 11.14
C PRO A 375 -8.89 -34.41 10.89
N ASN A 376 -7.59 -34.51 10.55
CA ASN A 376 -6.57 -35.52 10.98
C ASN A 376 -5.42 -35.61 9.94
N GLN A 377 -4.15 -35.33 10.30
CA GLN A 377 -3.10 -36.23 10.84
C GLN A 377 -2.46 -37.19 9.79
N GLU A 378 -1.19 -36.92 9.43
CA GLU A 378 -0.01 -37.81 9.43
C GLU A 378 1.08 -37.45 8.38
N SER A 379 2.27 -38.03 8.57
CA SER A 379 3.61 -37.45 8.46
C SER A 379 4.49 -37.89 7.26
N ALA A 380 5.54 -37.08 7.02
CA ALA A 380 6.92 -37.42 6.61
C ALA A 380 7.26 -37.88 5.16
N GLY A 381 8.35 -37.31 4.64
CA GLY A 381 9.10 -37.76 3.46
C GLY A 381 9.95 -36.64 2.84
N SER A 382 11.21 -36.54 3.25
CA SER A 382 12.21 -35.50 2.88
C SER A 382 12.85 -35.72 1.51
N GLY A 383 12.98 -34.63 0.75
CA GLY A 383 13.79 -34.52 -0.46
C GLY A 383 13.48 -33.21 -1.17
N ASP A 384 14.30 -32.18 -0.97
CA ASP A 384 14.15 -30.90 -1.67
C ASP A 384 14.47 -31.12 -3.15
N THR A 385 13.54 -30.79 -4.05
CA THR A 385 13.73 -30.95 -5.51
C THR A 385 13.63 -29.60 -6.19
N CYS A 386 14.47 -29.33 -7.20
CA CYS A 386 14.43 -28.08 -7.95
C CYS A 386 13.75 -28.29 -9.30
N SER A 387 12.69 -27.54 -9.58
CA SER A 387 12.01 -27.51 -10.87
C SER A 387 12.53 -26.36 -11.71
N TYR A 388 12.99 -26.66 -12.92
CA TYR A 388 13.51 -25.68 -13.87
C TYR A 388 12.54 -25.56 -15.04
N ASN A 389 12.28 -24.32 -15.46
CA ASN A 389 11.48 -24.00 -16.64
C ASN A 389 12.34 -23.19 -17.60
N CYS A 390 12.69 -23.80 -18.73
CA CYS A 390 13.55 -23.23 -19.77
C CYS A 390 12.67 -22.66 -20.89
N GLN A 391 12.83 -21.38 -21.22
CA GLN A 391 12.06 -20.72 -22.25
C GLN A 391 12.82 -20.70 -23.57
N SER A 392 12.11 -20.82 -24.70
CA SER A 392 12.68 -20.74 -26.05
C SER A 392 13.31 -19.38 -26.38
N SER A 393 12.97 -18.33 -25.63
CA SER A 393 13.59 -17.01 -25.68
C SER A 393 15.01 -16.94 -25.09
N GLY A 394 15.48 -18.04 -24.50
CA GLY A 394 16.78 -18.16 -23.83
C GLY A 394 16.77 -17.74 -22.35
N GLY A 395 15.63 -17.29 -21.81
CA GLY A 395 15.43 -17.03 -20.39
C GLY A 395 14.93 -18.28 -19.64
N CYS A 396 14.92 -18.24 -18.31
CA CYS A 396 14.48 -19.39 -17.53
C CYS A 396 14.07 -19.02 -16.10
N SER A 397 13.42 -19.96 -15.40
CA SER A 397 13.12 -19.87 -13.97
C SER A 397 13.38 -21.18 -13.23
N VAL A 398 13.72 -21.09 -11.95
CA VAL A 398 13.96 -22.23 -11.05
C VAL A 398 13.17 -22.07 -9.75
N ARG A 399 12.49 -23.14 -9.32
CA ARG A 399 11.74 -23.20 -8.06
C ARG A 399 12.20 -24.38 -7.22
N ILE A 400 12.40 -24.17 -5.92
CA ILE A 400 12.65 -25.27 -4.98
C ILE A 400 11.33 -25.78 -4.39
N ASN A 401 11.10 -27.09 -4.53
CA ASN A 401 10.00 -27.81 -3.93
C ASN A 401 10.54 -28.54 -2.70
N SER A 402 10.38 -27.91 -1.54
CA SER A 402 10.67 -28.50 -0.24
C SER A 402 9.39 -28.70 0.55
N LYS A 403 9.33 -29.78 1.33
CA LYS A 403 8.27 -29.99 2.33
C LYS A 403 8.57 -29.29 3.66
N GLY A 404 9.70 -28.57 3.76
CA GLY A 404 10.13 -27.83 4.94
C GLY A 404 10.44 -26.36 4.63
N PHE A 405 10.78 -25.61 5.68
CA PHE A 405 11.12 -24.19 5.58
C PHE A 405 12.43 -23.99 4.81
N VAL A 406 12.36 -23.21 3.72
CA VAL A 406 13.53 -22.84 2.91
C VAL A 406 13.94 -21.42 3.31
N SER A 407 15.14 -21.29 3.87
CA SER A 407 15.75 -20.00 4.18
C SER A 407 16.32 -19.38 2.90
N GLY A 408 15.85 -18.18 2.54
CA GLY A 408 16.26 -17.47 1.33
C GLY A 408 15.22 -17.54 0.20
N SER A 409 15.64 -17.24 -1.02
CA SER A 409 14.74 -17.22 -2.19
C SER A 409 14.22 -18.62 -2.53
N VAL A 410 12.91 -18.73 -2.79
CA VAL A 410 12.24 -20.01 -3.16
C VAL A 410 12.07 -20.12 -4.69
N LEU A 411 12.14 -18.99 -5.39
CA LEU A 411 12.02 -18.87 -6.84
C LEU A 411 13.09 -17.92 -7.36
N GLY A 412 13.81 -18.37 -8.39
CA GLY A 412 14.79 -17.59 -9.12
C GLY A 412 14.49 -17.54 -10.61
N SER A 413 15.04 -16.55 -11.29
CA SER A 413 14.90 -16.38 -12.73
C SER A 413 16.15 -15.80 -13.34
N CYS A 414 16.37 -16.12 -14.62
CA CYS A 414 17.47 -15.57 -15.38
C CYS A 414 16.95 -14.98 -16.69
N PHE A 415 17.44 -13.78 -17.01
CA PHE A 415 17.20 -13.17 -18.31
C PHE A 415 17.93 -13.93 -19.41
N SER A 416 17.41 -13.86 -20.63
CA SER A 416 18.10 -14.48 -21.76
C SER A 416 19.43 -13.77 -22.06
N PRO A 417 20.38 -14.45 -22.74
CA PRO A 417 21.66 -13.86 -23.09
C PRO A 417 21.55 -12.53 -23.87
N GLY A 418 20.50 -12.38 -24.70
CA GLY A 418 20.20 -11.15 -25.43
C GLY A 418 19.80 -9.95 -24.56
N PHE A 419 19.40 -10.20 -23.30
CA PHE A 419 19.11 -9.19 -22.28
C PHE A 419 20.14 -9.19 -21.14
N GLY A 420 21.35 -9.68 -21.41
CA GLY A 420 22.49 -9.60 -20.48
C GLY A 420 22.65 -10.80 -19.54
N GLY A 421 21.80 -11.83 -19.64
CA GLY A 421 22.04 -13.16 -19.06
C GLY A 421 22.13 -13.24 -17.52
N LYS A 422 21.68 -12.21 -16.79
CA LYS A 422 21.81 -12.17 -15.33
C LYS A 422 20.69 -12.94 -14.64
N CYS A 423 21.07 -13.74 -13.64
CA CYS A 423 20.16 -14.44 -12.75
C CYS A 423 19.89 -13.63 -11.48
N SER A 424 18.66 -13.72 -10.97
CA SER A 424 18.25 -13.11 -9.71
C SER A 424 17.32 -14.04 -8.93
N GLY A 425 17.52 -14.09 -7.62
CA GLY A 425 16.67 -14.87 -6.72
C GLY A 425 16.86 -16.38 -6.79
N THR A 426 17.94 -16.90 -7.40
CA THR A 426 18.20 -18.34 -7.45
C THR A 426 18.22 -18.93 -6.03
N PRO A 427 17.37 -19.94 -5.74
CA PRO A 427 17.37 -20.57 -4.43
C PRO A 427 18.74 -21.11 -4.11
N THR A 428 19.23 -20.86 -2.89
CA THR A 428 20.60 -21.19 -2.45
C THR A 428 20.94 -22.68 -2.55
N ARG A 429 19.94 -23.55 -2.64
CA ARG A 429 20.06 -25.01 -2.79
C ARG A 429 19.76 -25.51 -4.21
N CYS A 430 19.49 -24.61 -5.15
CA CYS A 430 19.32 -24.90 -6.57
C CYS A 430 20.42 -24.23 -7.39
N GLN A 431 20.65 -24.72 -8.60
CA GLN A 431 21.57 -24.09 -9.55
C GLN A 431 20.86 -22.97 -10.31
N ASP A 432 21.64 -22.06 -10.90
CA ASP A 432 21.10 -21.07 -11.83
C ASP A 432 20.49 -21.78 -13.03
N CYS A 433 19.27 -21.41 -13.38
CA CYS A 433 18.54 -22.11 -14.44
C CYS A 433 19.21 -21.95 -15.82
N LEU A 434 20.01 -20.90 -16.06
CA LEU A 434 20.68 -20.72 -17.36
C LEU A 434 21.70 -21.84 -17.64
N GLY A 435 22.46 -22.25 -16.63
CA GLY A 435 23.43 -23.33 -16.77
C GLY A 435 22.74 -24.67 -17.04
N VAL A 436 21.66 -24.95 -16.31
CA VAL A 436 20.86 -26.18 -16.48
C VAL A 436 20.16 -26.22 -17.84
N CYS A 437 19.61 -25.09 -18.29
CA CYS A 437 18.87 -25.00 -19.54
C CYS A 437 19.78 -25.04 -20.79
N GLN A 438 21.04 -24.62 -20.68
CA GLN A 438 22.02 -24.68 -21.77
C GLN A 438 22.53 -26.11 -22.04
N GLU A 439 22.63 -26.96 -21.01
CA GLU A 439 22.99 -28.38 -21.16
C GLU A 439 21.85 -29.22 -21.77
N LEU A 440 20.60 -28.72 -21.69
CA LEU A 440 19.40 -29.38 -22.22
C LEU A 440 19.07 -29.01 -23.68
N THR A 441 19.80 -28.06 -24.28
CA THR A 441 19.75 -27.79 -25.72
C THR A 441 20.91 -28.50 -26.42
N PRO A 442 20.69 -29.61 -27.16
CA PRO A 442 21.70 -30.16 -28.06
C PRO A 442 21.97 -29.13 -29.16
N GLY A 443 23.25 -28.83 -29.40
CA GLY A 443 23.68 -27.64 -30.13
C GLY A 443 23.15 -27.47 -31.57
N GLU A 444 23.09 -26.22 -31.99
CA GLU A 444 23.18 -25.81 -33.38
C GLU A 444 24.31 -24.77 -33.48
N HIS A 445 25.50 -25.29 -33.86
CA HIS A 445 26.57 -24.55 -34.53
C HIS A 445 26.39 -24.72 -36.03
#